data_AF-A0A3G1S6E1-F1
#
_entry.id   AF-A0A3G1S6E1-F1
#
_cell.length_a   1.000
_cell.length_b   1.000
_cell.length_c   1.000
_cell.angle_alpha   90.00
_cell.angle_beta   90.00
_cell.angle_gamma   90.00
#
_symmetry.space_group_name_H-M   'P 1'
#
loop_
_entity.id
_entity.type
_entity.pdbx_description
1 polymer ?
#
loop_
_entity_poly.entity_id
_entity_poly.type
_entity_poly.pdbx_seq_one_letter_code
_entity_poly.pdbx_strand_id
1 'polypeptide(L)'
;VDPVPNVADQYFAYIAYDIDLFEEGSIANLTASIIGNVFGFKAVKALRLEDMRMPVAYLKTFQGPATGLIVERERMDKFGRPFLGATVKPKLGLSGKNYGRVVYEGLKGGLDFLKDDENINSQPFMRWRERFLYSMEGVNKASASAGEIKGHYLNVTAATMEDMYERAEFSKEVGSIICMIDLVIGYTAIQSMAIWARKHDMILHLHRAGNSTYSRQKNHGMNFRVICKWMRMAGVDHIHAGTVVGKLEGDPLMIKGFYNTLLESDTDINLPQGLFFAQNWASLRKVVPVASGGIHAGQMHQLLDYLGDDVVLQFGGGTIGHPDGIQAGATANRVALESMVMARNEGRNYVAEGPQILRDAAKTCGPLQTALDLWKDISFNYTSTDT
;
A
#
# COMPACT_ATOMS: atom_id res chain seq x y z
N VAL A 1 21.93 11.58 -24.33
CA VAL A 1 20.67 10.84 -24.50
C VAL A 1 21.03 9.50 -25.10
N ASP A 2 20.39 8.42 -24.65
CA ASP A 2 20.69 7.07 -25.12
C ASP A 2 19.42 6.48 -25.77
N PRO A 3 19.53 5.73 -26.88
CA PRO A 3 18.36 5.11 -27.50
C PRO A 3 17.74 4.08 -26.56
N VAL A 4 16.40 4.05 -26.48
CA VAL A 4 15.70 2.99 -25.75
C VAL A 4 15.83 1.68 -26.55
N PRO A 5 16.29 0.58 -25.93
CA PRO A 5 16.42 -0.70 -26.63
C PRO A 5 15.09 -1.14 -27.27
N ASN A 6 15.17 -1.64 -28.51
CA ASN A 6 14.04 -2.22 -29.25
C ASN A 6 12.87 -1.25 -29.55
N VAL A 7 13.04 0.06 -29.38
CA VAL A 7 12.03 1.06 -29.74
C VAL A 7 12.67 2.17 -30.58
N ALA A 8 12.15 2.36 -31.80
CA ALA A 8 12.60 3.44 -32.68
C ALA A 8 12.14 4.81 -32.13
N ASP A 9 12.97 5.84 -32.31
CA ASP A 9 12.68 7.24 -31.99
C ASP A 9 12.29 7.52 -30.53
N GLN A 10 12.71 6.66 -29.59
CA GLN A 10 12.58 6.88 -28.15
C GLN A 10 13.96 6.89 -27.49
N TYR A 11 14.16 7.81 -26.53
CA TYR A 11 15.46 8.04 -25.91
C TYR A 11 15.33 8.19 -24.40
N PHE A 12 16.31 7.67 -23.67
CA PHE A 12 16.58 8.06 -22.29
C PHE A 12 17.36 9.38 -22.27
N ALA A 13 16.84 10.37 -21.55
CA ALA A 13 17.48 11.66 -21.34
C ALA A 13 17.79 11.85 -19.86
N TYR A 14 19.08 11.98 -19.54
CA TYR A 14 19.58 12.22 -18.19
C TYR A 14 19.81 13.71 -17.99
N ILE A 15 19.19 14.29 -16.97
CA ILE A 15 19.24 15.73 -16.68
C ILE A 15 19.69 15.91 -15.24
N ALA A 16 20.69 16.77 -15.03
CA ALA A 16 21.16 17.17 -13.71
C ALA A 16 20.58 18.55 -13.36
N TYR A 17 20.15 18.68 -12.11
CA TYR A 17 19.62 19.92 -11.54
C TYR A 17 20.46 20.28 -10.32
N ASP A 18 20.85 21.54 -10.22
CA ASP A 18 21.56 22.03 -9.03
C ASP A 18 20.61 22.03 -7.83
N ILE A 19 21.14 21.76 -6.63
CA ILE A 19 20.33 21.56 -5.43
C ILE A 19 19.61 22.84 -5.00
N ASP A 20 20.23 24.01 -5.24
CA ASP A 20 19.71 25.33 -4.88
C ASP A 20 18.47 25.74 -5.69
N LEU A 21 18.08 24.96 -6.70
CA LEU A 21 16.84 25.15 -7.45
C LEU A 21 15.59 24.69 -6.68
N PHE A 22 15.77 23.94 -5.59
CA PHE A 22 14.68 23.27 -4.89
C PHE A 22 14.51 23.79 -3.47
N GLU A 23 13.28 24.20 -3.15
CA GLU A 23 12.89 24.52 -1.78
C GLU A 23 13.06 23.27 -0.88
N GLU A 24 13.69 23.47 0.28
CA GLU A 24 13.95 22.43 1.26
C GLU A 24 12.66 21.83 1.79
N GLY A 25 12.58 20.50 1.80
CA GLY A 25 11.43 19.79 2.35
C GLY A 25 10.12 19.97 1.58
N SER A 26 10.14 20.41 0.32
CA SER A 26 8.93 20.72 -0.47
C SER A 26 8.77 19.82 -1.69
N ILE A 27 7.88 18.82 -1.64
CA ILE A 27 7.53 18.02 -2.82
C ILE A 27 6.80 18.87 -3.86
N ALA A 28 6.00 19.85 -3.41
CA ALA A 28 5.31 20.76 -4.31
C ALA A 28 6.30 21.54 -5.20
N ASN A 29 7.35 22.12 -4.62
CA ASN A 29 8.37 22.86 -5.37
C ASN A 29 9.17 21.94 -6.31
N LEU A 30 9.65 20.79 -5.81
CA LEU A 30 10.33 19.79 -6.63
C LEU A 30 9.52 19.42 -7.87
N THR A 31 8.24 19.13 -7.69
CA THR A 31 7.36 18.70 -8.79
C THR A 31 7.00 19.85 -9.73
N ALA A 32 6.84 21.07 -9.24
CA ALA A 32 6.65 22.25 -10.08
C ALA A 32 7.82 22.44 -11.08
N SER A 33 9.05 22.18 -10.65
CA SER A 33 10.24 22.27 -11.51
C SER A 33 10.36 21.11 -12.49
N ILE A 34 10.24 19.87 -12.02
CA ILE A 34 10.57 18.68 -12.83
C ILE A 34 9.43 18.29 -13.79
N ILE A 35 8.18 18.41 -13.36
CA ILE A 35 7.02 17.96 -14.14
C ILE A 35 6.04 19.08 -14.49
N GLY A 36 6.31 20.33 -14.13
CA GLY A 36 5.35 21.43 -14.26
C GLY A 36 4.86 21.68 -15.68
N ASN A 37 5.78 21.89 -16.63
CA ASN A 37 5.42 22.30 -18.00
C ASN A 37 5.92 21.37 -19.11
N VAL A 38 7.00 20.61 -18.86
CA VAL A 38 7.75 19.89 -19.91
C VAL A 38 6.93 18.83 -20.65
N PHE A 39 5.90 18.27 -20.01
CA PHE A 39 5.00 17.28 -20.60
C PHE A 39 4.05 17.86 -21.66
N GLY A 40 3.87 19.19 -21.69
CA GLY A 40 3.00 19.88 -22.64
C GLY A 40 3.73 20.49 -23.84
N PHE A 41 5.03 20.26 -23.99
CA PHE A 41 5.84 20.87 -25.05
C PHE A 41 5.46 20.30 -26.43
N LYS A 42 5.06 21.18 -27.38
CA LYS A 42 4.70 20.80 -28.76
C LYS A 42 5.78 20.01 -29.51
N ALA A 43 7.05 20.26 -29.18
CA ALA A 43 8.20 19.62 -29.83
C ALA A 43 8.44 18.18 -29.37
N VAL A 44 7.76 17.73 -28.30
CA VAL A 44 7.93 16.39 -27.72
C VAL A 44 6.61 15.66 -27.80
N LYS A 45 6.56 14.58 -28.62
CA LYS A 45 5.32 13.81 -28.83
C LYS A 45 4.83 13.12 -27.55
N ALA A 46 5.76 12.59 -26.76
CA ALA A 46 5.49 11.97 -25.47
C ALA A 46 6.73 12.05 -24.58
N LEU A 47 6.52 12.19 -23.28
CA LEU A 47 7.56 12.25 -22.27
C LEU A 47 7.14 11.38 -21.09
N ARG A 48 8.06 10.60 -20.52
CA ARG A 48 7.82 9.85 -19.30
C ARG A 48 8.97 10.07 -18.31
N LEU A 49 8.64 10.42 -17.07
CA LEU A 49 9.61 10.48 -15.99
C LEU A 49 9.79 9.08 -15.40
N GLU A 50 10.91 8.43 -15.71
CA GLU A 50 11.17 7.05 -15.30
C GLU A 50 11.76 6.95 -13.90
N ASP A 51 12.79 7.74 -13.57
CA ASP A 51 13.44 7.65 -12.26
C ASP A 51 14.11 8.97 -11.87
N MET A 52 14.42 9.12 -10.58
CA MET A 52 15.09 10.30 -10.04
C MET A 52 16.11 9.90 -8.98
N ARG A 53 17.30 10.50 -9.02
CA ARG A 53 18.29 10.40 -7.94
C ARG A 53 18.13 11.60 -7.00
N MET A 54 17.83 11.34 -5.73
CA MET A 54 17.77 12.37 -4.70
C MET A 54 19.11 12.43 -3.95
N PRO A 55 19.79 13.59 -3.87
CA PRO A 55 21.02 13.70 -3.09
C PRO A 55 20.74 13.64 -1.60
N VAL A 56 21.70 13.12 -0.83
CA VAL A 56 21.62 13.00 0.64
C VAL A 56 21.29 14.34 1.29
N ALA A 57 21.92 15.43 0.83
CA ALA A 57 21.67 16.78 1.33
C ALA A 57 20.19 17.18 1.20
N TYR A 58 19.56 16.91 0.05
CA TYR A 58 18.14 17.23 -0.14
C TYR A 58 17.24 16.31 0.68
N LEU A 59 17.52 15.00 0.72
CA LEU A 59 16.75 14.05 1.54
C LEU A 59 16.73 14.41 3.03
N LYS A 60 17.82 14.97 3.56
CA LYS A 60 17.91 15.40 4.97
C LYS A 60 17.01 16.59 5.33
N THR A 61 16.43 17.27 4.33
CA THR A 61 15.44 18.32 4.55
C THR A 61 14.03 17.77 4.80
N PHE A 62 13.79 16.48 4.51
CA PHE A 62 12.49 15.83 4.67
C PHE A 62 12.44 14.99 5.96
N GLN A 63 11.24 14.89 6.54
CA GLN A 63 10.99 14.06 7.72
C GLN A 63 11.15 12.55 7.43
N GLY A 64 10.74 12.10 6.23
CA GLY A 64 10.49 10.69 5.96
C GLY A 64 9.27 10.12 6.71
N PRO A 65 9.02 8.80 6.63
CA PRO A 65 7.81 8.16 7.16
C PRO A 65 7.55 8.46 8.64
N ALA A 66 6.33 8.85 8.99
CA ALA A 66 5.92 9.25 10.35
C ALA A 66 6.18 8.17 11.41
N THR A 67 6.01 6.91 11.10
CA THR A 67 6.28 5.75 11.94
C THR A 67 7.36 4.89 11.30
N GLY A 68 7.16 4.49 10.04
CA GLY A 68 7.99 3.55 9.30
C GLY A 68 7.91 2.11 9.81
N LEU A 69 8.32 1.17 8.94
CA LEU A 69 8.19 -0.28 9.14
C LEU A 69 8.56 -0.79 10.54
N ILE A 70 9.74 -0.40 11.04
CA ILE A 70 10.30 -0.97 12.28
C ILE A 70 9.42 -0.60 13.48
N VAL A 71 9.15 0.70 13.65
CA VAL A 71 8.35 1.21 14.76
C VAL A 71 6.89 0.78 14.63
N GLU A 72 6.39 0.61 13.40
CA GLU A 72 5.04 0.05 13.21
C GLU A 72 4.95 -1.39 13.72
N ARG A 73 5.92 -2.26 13.39
CA ARG A 73 5.95 -3.63 13.90
C ARG A 73 6.05 -3.67 15.42
N GLU A 74 6.84 -2.79 16.02
CA GLU A 74 6.93 -2.63 17.47
C GLU A 74 5.60 -2.18 18.08
N ARG A 75 4.94 -1.17 17.50
CA ARG A 75 3.63 -0.69 17.96
C ARG A 75 2.52 -1.72 17.82
N MET A 76 2.59 -2.56 16.79
CA MET A 76 1.61 -3.61 16.52
C MET A 76 1.92 -4.93 17.23
N ASP A 77 3.11 -5.08 17.80
CA ASP A 77 3.68 -6.31 18.37
C ASP A 77 3.56 -7.52 17.41
N LYS A 78 3.98 -7.33 16.16
CA LYS A 78 3.79 -8.32 15.07
C LYS A 78 5.02 -8.44 14.17
N PHE A 79 5.65 -9.61 14.24
CA PHE A 79 6.93 -9.90 13.58
C PHE A 79 6.88 -11.22 12.79
N GLY A 80 7.83 -11.38 11.86
CA GLY A 80 8.07 -12.66 11.16
C GLY A 80 7.04 -13.04 10.09
N ARG A 81 6.05 -12.17 9.81
CA ARG A 81 5.08 -12.35 8.72
C ARG A 81 4.60 -11.01 8.16
N PRO A 82 4.03 -11.02 6.94
CA PRO A 82 3.18 -9.94 6.45
C PRO A 82 2.04 -9.59 7.40
N PHE A 83 1.65 -8.32 7.40
CA PHE A 83 0.38 -7.91 7.98
C PHE A 83 -0.77 -8.34 7.06
N LEU A 84 -1.93 -8.62 7.66
CA LEU A 84 -3.17 -8.94 6.95
C LEU A 84 -4.18 -7.81 7.09
N GLY A 85 -4.72 -7.35 5.97
CA GLY A 85 -5.76 -6.34 5.91
C GLY A 85 -6.97 -6.74 5.08
N ALA A 86 -8.06 -5.98 5.17
CA ALA A 86 -9.15 -6.05 4.20
C ALA A 86 -9.86 -4.69 4.05
N THR A 87 -10.18 -4.30 2.82
CA THR A 87 -11.10 -3.18 2.57
C THR A 87 -12.53 -3.63 2.83
N VAL A 88 -13.27 -2.89 3.65
CA VAL A 88 -14.71 -3.13 3.86
C VAL A 88 -15.46 -3.06 2.52
N LYS A 89 -16.48 -3.93 2.35
CA LYS A 89 -17.32 -4.04 1.16
C LYS A 89 -18.81 -4.10 1.53
N PRO A 90 -19.74 -3.65 0.66
CA PRO A 90 -19.51 -3.00 -0.64
C PRO A 90 -18.78 -1.66 -0.48
N LYS A 91 -18.23 -1.12 -1.59
CA LYS A 91 -17.41 0.12 -1.53
C LYS A 91 -18.17 1.27 -0.85
N LEU A 92 -19.45 1.46 -1.22
CA LEU A 92 -20.33 2.52 -0.73
C LEU A 92 -21.67 1.92 -0.30
N GLY A 93 -22.42 2.62 0.56
CA GLY A 93 -23.81 2.32 0.90
C GLY A 93 -24.06 1.64 2.25
N LEU A 94 -23.02 1.20 2.97
CA LEU A 94 -23.16 0.74 4.35
C LEU A 94 -23.38 1.91 5.31
N SER A 95 -24.24 1.74 6.32
CA SER A 95 -24.37 2.65 7.45
C SER A 95 -23.19 2.49 8.43
N GLY A 96 -22.95 3.49 9.29
CA GLY A 96 -21.87 3.45 10.28
C GLY A 96 -21.88 2.21 11.17
N LYS A 97 -23.06 1.82 11.65
CA LYS A 97 -23.26 0.61 12.48
C LYS A 97 -22.88 -0.68 11.74
N ASN A 98 -23.35 -0.84 10.50
CA ASN A 98 -23.02 -2.02 9.70
C ASN A 98 -21.54 -2.03 9.30
N TYR A 99 -20.93 -0.85 9.09
CA TYR A 99 -19.49 -0.71 8.88
C TYR A 99 -18.70 -1.28 10.06
N GLY A 100 -19.01 -0.83 11.28
CA GLY A 100 -18.37 -1.32 12.50
C GLY A 100 -18.57 -2.81 12.73
N ARG A 101 -19.73 -3.37 12.33
CA ARG A 101 -19.96 -4.82 12.34
C ARG A 101 -18.99 -5.56 11.43
N VAL A 102 -18.79 -5.11 10.19
CA VAL A 102 -17.84 -5.74 9.26
C VAL A 102 -16.41 -5.64 9.80
N VAL A 103 -16.03 -4.49 10.37
CA VAL A 103 -14.72 -4.28 11.03
C VAL A 103 -14.51 -5.29 12.15
N TYR A 104 -15.46 -5.42 13.08
CA TYR A 104 -15.37 -6.39 14.16
C TYR A 104 -15.21 -7.83 13.66
N GLU A 105 -16.07 -8.27 12.74
CA GLU A 105 -16.07 -9.65 12.25
C GLU A 105 -14.75 -9.99 11.53
N GLY A 106 -14.21 -9.07 10.73
CA GLY A 106 -12.94 -9.30 10.02
C GLY A 106 -11.73 -9.34 10.97
N LEU A 107 -11.65 -8.42 11.92
CA LEU A 107 -10.55 -8.38 12.89
C LEU A 107 -10.59 -9.57 13.84
N LYS A 108 -11.78 -9.94 14.32
CA LYS A 108 -11.96 -11.11 15.20
C LYS A 108 -11.58 -12.42 14.51
N GLY A 109 -11.84 -12.54 13.21
CA GLY A 109 -11.45 -13.72 12.43
C GLY A 109 -9.96 -13.84 12.15
N GLY A 110 -9.13 -12.85 12.51
CA GLY A 110 -7.67 -12.99 12.48
C GLY A 110 -6.92 -11.97 11.63
N LEU A 111 -7.61 -11.04 10.95
CA LEU A 111 -6.96 -9.93 10.27
C LEU A 111 -6.31 -8.97 11.28
N ASP A 112 -5.21 -8.34 10.88
CA ASP A 112 -4.54 -7.31 11.68
C ASP A 112 -5.26 -5.98 11.54
N PHE A 113 -5.75 -5.72 10.32
CA PHE A 113 -6.38 -4.48 9.93
C PHE A 113 -7.66 -4.68 9.11
N LEU A 114 -8.57 -3.73 9.21
CA LEU A 114 -9.47 -3.39 8.10
C LEU A 114 -9.19 -1.95 7.65
N LYS A 115 -9.83 -1.53 6.56
CA LYS A 115 -9.75 -0.15 6.10
C LYS A 115 -11.05 0.35 5.52
N ASP A 116 -11.23 1.66 5.66
CA ASP A 116 -12.16 2.40 4.83
C ASP A 116 -11.82 2.19 3.35
N ASP A 117 -12.82 2.20 2.48
CA ASP A 117 -12.58 2.25 1.03
C ASP A 117 -12.12 3.68 0.64
N GLU A 118 -11.34 3.84 -0.43
CA GLU A 118 -10.76 5.15 -0.80
C GLU A 118 -11.82 6.21 -1.08
N ASN A 119 -13.03 5.79 -1.44
CA ASN A 119 -14.15 6.68 -1.69
C ASN A 119 -15.15 6.74 -0.52
N ILE A 120 -14.84 6.16 0.64
CA ILE A 120 -15.60 6.35 1.89
C ILE A 120 -15.00 7.54 2.64
N ASN A 121 -15.70 8.68 2.60
CA ASN A 121 -15.29 9.89 3.30
C ASN A 121 -16.39 10.29 4.28
N SER A 122 -17.37 11.08 3.82
CA SER A 122 -18.59 11.41 4.58
C SER A 122 -19.75 11.63 3.63
N GLN A 123 -20.61 10.62 3.47
CA GLN A 123 -21.70 10.62 2.52
C GLN A 123 -23.07 10.68 3.21
N PRO A 124 -24.15 10.99 2.49
CA PRO A 124 -25.50 10.97 3.06
C PRO A 124 -25.89 9.64 3.73
N PHE A 125 -25.40 8.51 3.22
CA PHE A 125 -25.69 7.18 3.78
C PHE A 125 -24.88 6.84 5.04
N MET A 126 -23.79 7.55 5.31
CA MET A 126 -22.90 7.33 6.45
C MET A 126 -22.00 8.54 6.68
N ARG A 127 -22.26 9.29 7.76
CA ARG A 127 -21.38 10.38 8.18
C ARG A 127 -20.15 9.82 8.89
N TRP A 128 -19.03 10.52 8.73
CA TRP A 128 -17.72 10.00 9.14
C TRP A 128 -17.60 9.75 10.65
N ARG A 129 -18.19 10.61 11.49
CA ARG A 129 -18.18 10.45 12.96
C ARG A 129 -18.84 9.15 13.42
N GLU A 130 -20.01 8.82 12.83
CA GLU A 130 -20.70 7.56 13.11
C GLU A 130 -19.80 6.36 12.76
N ARG A 131 -19.18 6.39 11.58
CA ARG A 131 -18.28 5.34 11.13
C ARG A 131 -17.10 5.17 12.08
N PHE A 132 -16.47 6.25 12.51
CA PHE A 132 -15.30 6.21 13.39
C PHE A 132 -15.64 5.56 14.73
N LEU A 133 -16.73 6.00 15.36
CA LEU A 133 -17.18 5.45 16.65
C LEU A 133 -17.51 3.95 16.57
N TYR A 134 -18.34 3.53 15.60
CA TYR A 134 -18.70 2.12 15.46
C TYR A 134 -17.53 1.24 15.02
N SER A 135 -16.59 1.77 14.22
CA SER A 135 -15.38 1.03 13.83
C SER A 135 -14.45 0.84 15.01
N MET A 136 -14.24 1.88 15.84
CA MET A 136 -13.40 1.76 17.04
C MET A 136 -14.03 0.87 18.12
N GLU A 137 -15.36 0.84 18.23
CA GLU A 137 -16.04 -0.18 19.05
C GLU A 137 -15.70 -1.59 18.54
N GLY A 138 -15.75 -1.81 17.23
CA GLY A 138 -15.40 -3.08 16.61
C GLY A 138 -13.93 -3.48 16.79
N VAL A 139 -13.00 -2.52 16.65
CA VAL A 139 -11.56 -2.71 16.90
C VAL A 139 -11.30 -3.16 18.34
N ASN A 140 -11.84 -2.42 19.32
CA ASN A 140 -11.62 -2.73 20.74
C ASN A 140 -12.24 -4.09 21.13
N LYS A 141 -13.44 -4.41 20.63
CA LYS A 141 -14.06 -5.73 20.85
C LYS A 141 -13.23 -6.88 20.27
N ALA A 142 -12.68 -6.70 19.07
CA ALA A 142 -11.84 -7.72 18.45
C ALA A 142 -10.50 -7.87 19.17
N SER A 143 -9.87 -6.76 19.58
CA SER A 143 -8.63 -6.77 20.36
C SER A 143 -8.82 -7.47 21.71
N ALA A 144 -9.87 -7.13 22.46
CA ALA A 144 -10.20 -7.79 23.73
C ALA A 144 -10.49 -9.30 23.57
N SER A 145 -11.05 -9.72 22.42
CA SER A 145 -11.35 -11.13 22.16
C SER A 145 -10.12 -11.95 21.76
N ALA A 146 -9.18 -11.34 21.03
CA ALA A 146 -8.02 -12.03 20.47
C ALA A 146 -6.74 -11.87 21.28
N GLY A 147 -6.66 -10.87 22.16
CA GLY A 147 -5.42 -10.50 22.84
C GLY A 147 -4.36 -9.90 21.91
N GLU A 148 -4.73 -9.51 20.69
CA GLU A 148 -3.82 -8.88 19.71
C GLU A 148 -4.16 -7.40 19.52
N ILE A 149 -3.16 -6.60 19.17
CA ILE A 149 -3.38 -5.21 18.71
C ILE A 149 -4.05 -5.27 17.34
N LYS A 150 -5.14 -4.51 17.17
CA LYS A 150 -5.93 -4.42 15.94
C LYS A 150 -6.06 -2.97 15.51
N GLY A 151 -6.31 -2.74 14.23
CA GLY A 151 -6.57 -1.38 13.73
C GLY A 151 -7.59 -1.35 12.60
N HIS A 152 -8.13 -0.17 12.35
CA HIS A 152 -8.96 0.09 11.17
C HIS A 152 -8.53 1.41 10.57
N TYR A 153 -8.20 1.44 9.27
CA TYR A 153 -7.69 2.66 8.65
C TYR A 153 -8.85 3.62 8.44
N LEU A 154 -9.00 4.56 9.37
CA LEU A 154 -10.03 5.60 9.33
C LEU A 154 -9.67 6.64 8.26
N ASN A 155 -10.49 6.77 7.21
CA ASN A 155 -10.22 7.68 6.11
C ASN A 155 -10.52 9.13 6.51
N VAL A 156 -9.44 9.92 6.61
CA VAL A 156 -9.49 11.34 6.98
C VAL A 156 -9.48 12.26 5.75
N THR A 157 -9.38 11.73 4.53
CA THR A 157 -9.50 12.51 3.27
C THR A 157 -10.78 13.35 3.27
N ALA A 158 -10.62 14.66 3.06
CA ALA A 158 -11.70 15.63 3.00
C ALA A 158 -11.43 16.69 1.93
N ALA A 159 -12.35 17.63 1.75
CA ALA A 159 -12.25 18.67 0.73
C ALA A 159 -11.28 19.80 1.13
N THR A 160 -11.15 20.08 2.42
CA THR A 160 -10.31 21.15 2.97
C THR A 160 -9.36 20.60 4.03
N MET A 161 -8.27 21.31 4.29
CA MET A 161 -7.32 20.92 5.35
C MET A 161 -7.97 20.99 6.73
N GLU A 162 -8.89 21.94 6.96
CA GLU A 162 -9.63 22.09 8.21
C GLU A 162 -10.47 20.83 8.50
N ASP A 163 -11.23 20.35 7.52
CA ASP A 163 -12.02 19.12 7.65
C ASP A 163 -11.12 17.88 7.80
N MET A 164 -9.96 17.85 7.14
CA MET A 164 -9.01 16.76 7.28
C MET A 164 -8.42 16.70 8.71
N TYR A 165 -7.99 17.84 9.25
CA TYR A 165 -7.51 17.93 10.62
C TYR A 165 -8.60 17.60 11.63
N GLU A 166 -9.85 18.06 11.43
CA GLU A 166 -10.98 17.72 12.30
C GLU A 166 -11.16 16.18 12.40
N ARG A 167 -11.07 15.48 11.27
CA ARG A 167 -11.16 14.01 11.24
C ARG A 167 -9.95 13.35 11.85
N ALA A 168 -8.76 13.85 11.58
CA ALA A 168 -7.52 13.31 12.11
C ALA A 168 -7.46 13.44 13.65
N GLU A 169 -7.77 14.61 14.19
CA GLU A 169 -7.85 14.82 15.63
C GLU A 169 -8.90 13.93 16.28
N PHE A 170 -10.09 13.78 15.67
CA PHE A 170 -11.09 12.87 16.21
C PHE A 170 -10.63 11.42 16.15
N SER A 171 -9.91 10.99 15.10
CA SER A 171 -9.35 9.62 15.00
C SER A 171 -8.37 9.31 16.14
N LYS A 172 -7.59 10.31 16.56
CA LYS A 172 -6.68 10.24 17.70
C LYS A 172 -7.45 10.25 19.02
N GLU A 173 -8.47 11.12 19.16
CA GLU A 173 -9.32 11.20 20.37
C GLU A 173 -9.99 9.86 20.69
N VAL A 174 -10.47 9.15 19.67
CA VAL A 174 -11.07 7.81 19.82
C VAL A 174 -10.03 6.67 19.96
N GLY A 175 -8.74 7.00 19.99
CA GLY A 175 -7.65 6.04 20.23
C GLY A 175 -7.31 5.13 19.04
N SER A 176 -7.52 5.57 17.80
CA SER A 176 -7.06 4.79 16.64
C SER A 176 -5.53 4.75 16.58
N ILE A 177 -4.98 3.61 16.16
CA ILE A 177 -3.54 3.45 15.93
C ILE A 177 -3.11 3.89 14.53
N ILE A 178 -4.07 3.97 13.60
CA ILE A 178 -3.84 4.21 12.18
C ILE A 178 -4.98 5.02 11.55
N CYS A 179 -4.63 5.93 10.64
CA CYS A 179 -5.57 6.60 9.75
C CYS A 179 -5.12 6.44 8.29
N MET A 180 -6.01 6.74 7.34
CA MET A 180 -5.66 6.76 5.92
C MET A 180 -6.02 8.06 5.21
N ILE A 181 -5.23 8.33 4.17
CA ILE A 181 -5.40 9.41 3.22
C ILE A 181 -5.33 8.89 1.79
N ASP A 182 -5.88 9.65 0.85
CA ASP A 182 -5.87 9.33 -0.57
C ASP A 182 -4.93 10.28 -1.33
N LEU A 183 -4.16 9.75 -2.28
CA LEU A 183 -3.20 10.53 -3.09
C LEU A 183 -3.82 11.76 -3.78
N VAL A 184 -5.12 11.72 -4.06
CA VAL A 184 -5.86 12.82 -4.70
C VAL A 184 -5.95 14.10 -3.88
N ILE A 185 -5.64 14.07 -2.57
CA ILE A 185 -5.59 15.30 -1.74
C ILE A 185 -4.41 16.22 -2.10
N GLY A 186 -3.41 15.70 -2.85
CA GLY A 186 -2.25 16.46 -3.29
C GLY A 186 -1.10 16.49 -2.28
N TYR A 187 0.11 16.78 -2.78
CA TYR A 187 1.35 16.61 -2.04
C TYR A 187 1.46 17.50 -0.79
N THR A 188 0.97 18.74 -0.86
CA THR A 188 0.99 19.68 0.28
C THR A 188 0.16 19.16 1.46
N ALA A 189 -1.03 18.63 1.19
CA ALA A 189 -1.88 18.03 2.21
C ALA A 189 -1.26 16.74 2.76
N ILE A 190 -0.68 15.90 1.89
CA ILE A 190 0.03 14.67 2.31
C ILE A 190 1.19 15.00 3.26
N GLN A 191 2.03 15.98 2.93
CA GLN A 191 3.15 16.39 3.80
C GLN A 191 2.64 16.94 5.14
N SER A 192 1.57 17.75 5.11
CA SER A 192 0.93 18.25 6.33
C SER A 192 0.43 17.11 7.23
N MET A 193 -0.23 16.11 6.64
CA MET A 193 -0.72 14.94 7.36
C MET A 193 0.40 14.03 7.87
N ALA A 194 1.52 13.91 7.17
CA ALA A 194 2.69 13.14 7.62
C ALA A 194 3.39 13.81 8.83
N ILE A 195 3.47 15.13 8.83
CA ILE A 195 3.98 15.90 9.98
C ILE A 195 3.03 15.76 11.17
N TRP A 196 1.72 15.87 10.94
CA TRP A 196 0.70 15.67 11.96
C TRP A 196 0.76 14.27 12.56
N ALA A 197 0.85 13.23 11.71
CA ALA A 197 0.87 11.84 12.14
C ALA A 197 2.09 11.54 13.03
N ARG A 198 3.27 12.09 12.69
CA ARG A 198 4.47 12.01 13.54
C ARG A 198 4.26 12.67 14.90
N LYS A 199 3.66 13.87 14.94
CA LYS A 199 3.43 14.64 16.19
C LYS A 199 2.38 14.00 17.10
N HIS A 200 1.54 13.12 16.56
CA HIS A 200 0.41 12.52 17.27
C HIS A 200 0.46 10.99 17.32
N ASP A 201 1.64 10.41 17.11
CA ASP A 201 1.87 8.96 17.21
C ASP A 201 0.92 8.11 16.37
N MET A 202 0.49 8.63 15.22
CA MET A 202 -0.44 7.95 14.31
C MET A 202 0.32 7.29 13.16
N ILE A 203 -0.05 6.06 12.81
CA ILE A 203 0.42 5.43 11.57
C ILE A 203 -0.37 6.01 10.39
N LEU A 204 0.32 6.42 9.32
CA LEU A 204 -0.31 7.08 8.17
C LEU A 204 -0.31 6.19 6.92
N HIS A 205 -1.49 5.66 6.57
CA HIS A 205 -1.67 4.89 5.35
C HIS A 205 -2.01 5.75 4.14
N LEU A 206 -1.29 5.59 3.02
CA LEU A 206 -1.61 6.23 1.74
C LEU A 206 -2.24 5.25 0.74
N HIS A 207 -3.48 5.53 0.35
CA HIS A 207 -4.08 4.91 -0.81
C HIS A 207 -3.75 5.71 -2.08
N ARG A 208 -3.31 5.04 -3.15
CA ARG A 208 -2.81 5.69 -4.38
C ARG A 208 -3.91 6.07 -5.39
N ALA A 209 -5.06 6.54 -4.92
CA ALA A 209 -6.18 6.92 -5.79
C ALA A 209 -5.70 7.91 -6.88
N GLY A 210 -6.09 7.67 -8.13
CA GLY A 210 -5.69 8.50 -9.28
C GLY A 210 -4.30 8.21 -9.87
N ASN A 211 -3.43 7.44 -9.21
CA ASN A 211 -2.07 7.18 -9.69
C ASN A 211 -2.00 6.62 -11.13
N SER A 212 -2.86 5.67 -11.46
CA SER A 212 -2.82 5.01 -12.78
C SER A 212 -3.22 5.93 -13.95
N THR A 213 -3.70 7.14 -13.69
CA THR A 213 -4.00 8.12 -14.76
C THR A 213 -2.74 8.58 -15.49
N TYR A 214 -1.59 8.58 -14.81
CA TYR A 214 -0.30 9.00 -15.39
C TYR A 214 0.82 7.95 -15.27
N SER A 215 0.61 6.83 -14.56
CA SER A 215 1.65 5.79 -14.41
C SER A 215 1.46 4.55 -15.27
N ARG A 216 0.29 4.37 -15.88
CA ARG A 216 -0.06 3.12 -16.57
C ARG A 216 0.68 2.92 -17.90
N GLN A 217 0.84 3.98 -18.69
CA GLN A 217 1.37 3.88 -20.05
C GLN A 217 2.89 4.02 -20.04
N LYS A 218 3.61 3.18 -20.80
CA LYS A 218 5.08 3.21 -20.90
C LYS A 218 5.62 4.42 -21.66
N ASN A 219 4.85 4.97 -22.59
CA ASN A 219 5.31 6.06 -23.45
C ASN A 219 5.16 7.46 -22.83
N HIS A 220 4.21 7.66 -21.91
CA HIS A 220 3.91 8.99 -21.38
C HIS A 220 3.53 8.95 -19.90
N GLY A 221 3.92 10.00 -19.17
CA GLY A 221 3.51 10.26 -17.79
C GLY A 221 4.65 10.06 -16.79
N MET A 222 4.42 9.34 -15.71
CA MET A 222 5.42 9.16 -14.67
C MET A 222 5.35 7.76 -14.10
N ASN A 223 6.50 7.10 -14.07
CA ASN A 223 6.57 5.78 -13.49
C ASN A 223 6.25 5.82 -11.98
N PHE A 224 5.53 4.81 -11.48
CA PHE A 224 5.13 4.76 -10.08
C PHE A 224 6.33 4.74 -9.11
N ARG A 225 7.52 4.27 -9.51
CA ARG A 225 8.72 4.35 -8.66
C ARG A 225 9.05 5.77 -8.24
N VAL A 226 8.82 6.75 -9.10
CA VAL A 226 9.06 8.17 -8.79
C VAL A 226 8.10 8.65 -7.70
N ILE A 227 6.82 8.24 -7.79
CA ILE A 227 5.83 8.48 -6.75
C ILE A 227 6.22 7.77 -5.44
N CYS A 228 6.74 6.54 -5.48
CA CYS A 228 7.26 5.87 -4.29
C CYS A 228 8.34 6.70 -3.60
N LYS A 229 9.30 7.26 -4.38
CA LYS A 229 10.35 8.13 -3.84
C LYS A 229 9.76 9.37 -3.17
N TRP A 230 8.86 10.08 -3.87
CA TRP A 230 8.24 11.29 -3.33
C TRP A 230 7.40 11.03 -2.09
N MET A 231 6.67 9.91 -2.03
CA MET A 231 5.82 9.59 -0.88
C MET A 231 6.65 9.10 0.33
N ARG A 232 7.77 8.41 0.10
CA ARG A 232 8.75 8.12 1.16
C ARG A 232 9.35 9.41 1.73
N MET A 233 9.69 10.38 0.88
CA MET A 233 10.14 11.71 1.32
C MET A 233 9.02 12.48 2.05
N ALA A 234 7.81 12.49 1.50
CA ALA A 234 6.65 13.19 2.07
C ALA A 234 6.27 12.67 3.46
N GLY A 235 6.48 11.37 3.70
CA GLY A 235 6.46 10.79 5.04
C GLY A 235 5.26 9.92 5.38
N VAL A 236 4.68 9.25 4.40
CA VAL A 236 3.65 8.23 4.64
C VAL A 236 4.25 6.92 5.13
N ASP A 237 3.51 6.15 5.93
CA ASP A 237 3.98 4.88 6.49
C ASP A 237 3.66 3.69 5.60
N HIS A 238 2.48 3.70 4.98
CA HIS A 238 2.10 2.72 3.98
C HIS A 238 1.89 3.35 2.62
N ILE A 239 2.13 2.59 1.56
CA ILE A 239 1.64 2.91 0.22
C ILE A 239 1.26 1.64 -0.55
N HIS A 240 0.16 1.70 -1.29
CA HIS A 240 -0.22 0.61 -2.20
C HIS A 240 0.82 0.46 -3.32
N ALA A 241 1.47 -0.70 -3.39
CA ALA A 241 2.59 -0.95 -4.29
C ALA A 241 2.34 -2.06 -5.32
N GLY A 242 1.11 -2.58 -5.38
CA GLY A 242 0.68 -3.60 -6.35
C GLY A 242 0.91 -5.04 -5.86
N THR A 243 0.35 -5.99 -6.62
CA THR A 243 0.15 -7.39 -6.18
C THR A 243 0.80 -8.43 -7.09
N VAL A 244 1.25 -8.04 -8.29
CA VAL A 244 1.64 -8.94 -9.39
C VAL A 244 0.49 -9.80 -9.93
N VAL A 245 -0.12 -10.63 -9.08
CA VAL A 245 -1.11 -11.66 -9.45
C VAL A 245 -2.57 -11.24 -9.27
N GLY A 246 -2.80 -10.02 -8.78
CA GLY A 246 -4.14 -9.49 -8.54
C GLY A 246 -4.75 -8.82 -9.77
N LYS A 247 -5.91 -8.18 -9.58
CA LYS A 247 -6.70 -7.62 -10.69
C LYS A 247 -6.17 -6.30 -11.28
N LEU A 248 -5.13 -5.71 -10.68
CA LEU A 248 -4.56 -4.44 -11.13
C LEU A 248 -3.20 -4.70 -11.77
N GLU A 249 -2.83 -3.84 -12.72
CA GLU A 249 -1.52 -3.83 -13.38
C GLU A 249 -0.35 -3.95 -12.40
N GLY A 250 0.63 -4.80 -12.74
CA GLY A 250 1.89 -4.91 -12.02
C GLY A 250 2.80 -6.00 -12.58
N ASP A 251 3.72 -5.62 -13.47
CA ASP A 251 4.81 -6.51 -13.89
C ASP A 251 5.69 -6.93 -12.69
N PRO A 252 6.07 -8.22 -12.54
CA PRO A 252 6.84 -8.67 -11.39
C PRO A 252 8.15 -7.90 -11.14
N LEU A 253 8.89 -7.54 -12.19
CA LEU A 253 10.17 -6.85 -12.06
C LEU A 253 9.98 -5.39 -11.67
N MET A 254 8.98 -4.72 -12.25
CA MET A 254 8.63 -3.35 -11.88
C MET A 254 8.14 -3.27 -10.44
N ILE A 255 7.27 -4.20 -10.03
CA ILE A 255 6.77 -4.29 -8.65
C ILE A 255 7.93 -4.48 -7.68
N LYS A 256 8.87 -5.39 -7.98
CA LYS A 256 10.07 -5.58 -7.15
C LYS A 256 10.90 -4.30 -7.03
N GLY A 257 11.08 -3.55 -8.12
CA GLY A 257 11.73 -2.23 -8.08
C GLY A 257 11.02 -1.22 -7.17
N PHE A 258 9.68 -1.21 -7.16
CA PHE A 258 8.90 -0.35 -6.26
C PHE A 258 9.10 -0.76 -4.79
N TYR A 259 9.06 -2.05 -4.49
CA TYR A 259 9.26 -2.56 -3.13
C TYR A 259 10.67 -2.21 -2.62
N ASN A 260 11.71 -2.42 -3.44
CA ASN A 260 13.08 -2.06 -3.10
C ASN A 260 13.23 -0.56 -2.83
N THR A 261 12.57 0.28 -3.64
CA THR A 261 12.54 1.74 -3.44
C THR A 261 11.97 2.15 -2.08
N LEU A 262 10.97 1.40 -1.58
CA LEU A 262 10.27 1.69 -0.33
C LEU A 262 10.96 1.11 0.91
N LEU A 263 11.59 -0.06 0.77
CA LEU A 263 12.10 -0.87 1.88
C LEU A 263 13.62 -0.81 2.07
N GLU A 264 14.40 -0.55 1.03
CA GLU A 264 15.86 -0.57 1.16
C GLU A 264 16.42 0.74 1.74
N SER A 265 17.52 0.63 2.47
CA SER A 265 18.29 1.81 2.94
C SER A 265 19.10 2.42 1.80
N ASP A 266 19.54 1.57 0.87
CA ASP A 266 20.33 1.90 -0.29
C ASP A 266 19.90 0.98 -1.44
N THR A 267 19.77 1.50 -2.65
CA THR A 267 19.53 0.69 -3.85
C THR A 267 20.63 0.95 -4.87
N ASP A 268 21.20 -0.12 -5.43
CA ASP A 268 22.09 -0.04 -6.59
C ASP A 268 21.30 0.14 -7.90
N ILE A 269 22.03 0.45 -8.97
CA ILE A 269 21.47 0.44 -10.33
C ILE A 269 21.04 -1.00 -10.66
N ASN A 270 19.78 -1.15 -11.07
CA ASN A 270 19.19 -2.42 -11.50
C ASN A 270 18.18 -2.14 -12.62
N LEU A 271 18.67 -2.11 -13.86
CA LEU A 271 17.87 -1.78 -15.03
C LEU A 271 16.67 -2.74 -15.26
N PRO A 272 16.80 -4.07 -15.06
CA PRO A 272 15.64 -4.97 -15.13
C PRO A 272 14.49 -4.60 -14.18
N GLN A 273 14.79 -4.04 -13.00
CA GLN A 273 13.77 -3.57 -12.04
C GLN A 273 13.43 -2.08 -12.23
N GLY A 274 13.96 -1.45 -13.27
CA GLY A 274 13.76 -0.03 -13.55
C GLY A 274 14.44 0.93 -12.58
N LEU A 275 15.46 0.48 -11.84
CA LEU A 275 16.28 1.32 -10.96
C LEU A 275 17.45 1.89 -11.78
N PHE A 276 17.30 3.11 -12.28
CA PHE A 276 18.28 3.73 -13.19
C PHE A 276 19.41 4.43 -12.44
N PHE A 277 19.19 4.78 -11.17
CA PHE A 277 20.18 5.44 -10.34
C PHE A 277 20.41 4.68 -9.04
N ALA A 278 21.66 4.65 -8.59
CA ALA A 278 21.95 4.31 -7.21
C ALA A 278 21.36 5.38 -6.27
N GLN A 279 20.74 4.95 -5.18
CA GLN A 279 20.02 5.83 -4.26
C GLN A 279 20.34 5.46 -2.81
N ASN A 280 21.03 6.34 -2.09
CA ASN A 280 21.13 6.30 -0.64
C ASN A 280 19.93 7.04 -0.03
N TRP A 281 19.22 6.42 0.91
CA TRP A 281 18.01 7.01 1.51
C TRP A 281 18.26 7.90 2.72
N ALA A 282 19.52 8.24 3.02
CA ALA A 282 19.90 9.15 4.11
C ALA A 282 19.28 8.77 5.47
N SER A 283 19.10 7.46 5.70
CA SER A 283 18.43 6.90 6.88
C SER A 283 16.96 7.33 7.05
N LEU A 284 16.30 7.83 6.01
CA LEU A 284 14.84 7.96 6.00
C LEU A 284 14.22 6.59 6.28
N ARG A 285 13.21 6.56 7.15
CA ARG A 285 12.53 5.32 7.53
C ARG A 285 11.97 4.60 6.30
N LYS A 286 11.75 3.30 6.46
CA LYS A 286 11.20 2.41 5.43
C LYS A 286 9.67 2.56 5.38
N VAL A 287 9.11 2.60 4.18
CA VAL A 287 7.66 2.61 3.95
C VAL A 287 7.19 1.18 3.76
N VAL A 288 6.10 0.78 4.41
CA VAL A 288 5.52 -0.55 4.24
C VAL A 288 4.70 -0.59 2.93
N PRO A 289 5.11 -1.37 1.92
CA PRO A 289 4.29 -1.59 0.74
C PRO A 289 3.00 -2.33 1.09
N VAL A 290 1.95 -2.05 0.35
CA VAL A 290 0.63 -2.70 0.50
C VAL A 290 0.23 -3.37 -0.81
N ALA A 291 0.00 -4.68 -0.74
CA ALA A 291 -0.49 -5.49 -1.84
C ALA A 291 -2.01 -5.65 -1.71
N SER A 292 -2.78 -4.97 -2.57
CA SER A 292 -4.24 -4.95 -2.47
C SER A 292 -4.91 -5.06 -3.85
N GLY A 293 -5.99 -5.83 -3.90
CA GLY A 293 -6.92 -5.86 -5.04
C GLY A 293 -6.91 -7.17 -5.82
N GLY A 294 -8.03 -7.89 -5.73
CA GLY A 294 -8.26 -9.11 -6.52
C GLY A 294 -7.36 -10.28 -6.14
N ILE A 295 -6.86 -10.31 -4.91
CA ILE A 295 -6.06 -11.42 -4.37
C ILE A 295 -6.90 -12.29 -3.44
N HIS A 296 -6.54 -13.57 -3.32
CA HIS A 296 -7.18 -14.56 -2.46
C HIS A 296 -6.17 -15.55 -1.84
N ALA A 297 -6.60 -16.32 -0.84
CA ALA A 297 -5.73 -17.25 -0.09
C ALA A 297 -4.95 -18.25 -0.96
N GLY A 298 -5.50 -18.67 -2.10
CA GLY A 298 -4.85 -19.60 -3.03
C GLY A 298 -3.53 -19.08 -3.62
N GLN A 299 -3.37 -17.76 -3.69
CA GLN A 299 -2.19 -17.08 -4.26
C GLN A 299 -1.10 -16.80 -3.22
N MET A 300 -1.26 -17.24 -1.96
CA MET A 300 -0.37 -16.87 -0.86
C MET A 300 1.11 -17.19 -1.11
N HIS A 301 1.38 -18.32 -1.77
CA HIS A 301 2.74 -18.71 -2.15
C HIS A 301 3.39 -17.71 -3.11
N GLN A 302 2.66 -17.22 -4.11
CA GLN A 302 3.14 -16.23 -5.07
C GLN A 302 3.34 -14.87 -4.40
N LEU A 303 2.41 -14.48 -3.51
CA LEU A 303 2.50 -13.22 -2.78
C LEU A 303 3.75 -13.18 -1.89
N LEU A 304 4.04 -14.27 -1.16
CA LEU A 304 5.25 -14.32 -0.33
C LEU A 304 6.53 -14.34 -1.16
N ASP A 305 6.53 -15.02 -2.31
CA ASP A 305 7.69 -15.07 -3.20
C ASP A 305 8.04 -13.71 -3.80
N TYR A 306 7.03 -13.01 -4.32
CA TYR A 306 7.25 -11.70 -4.93
C TYR A 306 7.46 -10.58 -3.91
N LEU A 307 6.80 -10.63 -2.76
CA LEU A 307 6.58 -9.43 -1.93
C LEU A 307 7.26 -9.52 -0.54
N GLY A 308 7.70 -10.70 -0.10
CA GLY A 308 8.41 -10.90 1.16
C GLY A 308 7.55 -10.69 2.41
N ASP A 309 8.20 -10.40 3.54
CA ASP A 309 7.56 -10.28 4.86
C ASP A 309 7.10 -8.87 5.22
N ASP A 310 7.82 -7.85 4.76
CA ASP A 310 7.58 -6.45 5.10
C ASP A 310 6.54 -5.82 4.18
N VAL A 311 5.33 -6.38 4.20
CA VAL A 311 4.20 -5.98 3.36
C VAL A 311 2.87 -6.13 4.12
N VAL A 312 1.87 -5.33 3.75
CA VAL A 312 0.47 -5.59 4.13
C VAL A 312 -0.26 -6.26 2.96
N LEU A 313 -0.77 -7.48 3.14
CA LEU A 313 -1.59 -8.20 2.16
C LEU A 313 -3.08 -7.95 2.44
N GLN A 314 -3.80 -7.36 1.47
CA GLN A 314 -5.19 -6.92 1.66
C GLN A 314 -6.21 -7.70 0.84
N PHE A 315 -7.10 -8.42 1.56
CA PHE A 315 -8.10 -9.33 1.00
C PHE A 315 -9.52 -8.80 1.22
N GLY A 316 -9.92 -7.72 0.53
CA GLY A 316 -11.28 -7.18 0.65
C GLY A 316 -12.37 -8.20 0.23
N GLY A 317 -12.47 -8.48 -1.07
CA GLY A 317 -13.36 -9.52 -1.59
C GLY A 317 -13.00 -10.93 -1.11
N GLY A 318 -11.70 -11.22 -1.00
CA GLY A 318 -11.19 -12.51 -0.50
C GLY A 318 -11.44 -12.80 1.00
N THR A 319 -12.01 -11.84 1.74
CA THR A 319 -12.50 -12.05 3.11
C THR A 319 -14.02 -11.98 3.16
N ILE A 320 -14.58 -10.86 2.70
CA ILE A 320 -16.01 -10.56 2.87
C ILE A 320 -16.89 -11.41 1.94
N GLY A 321 -16.33 -11.87 0.81
CA GLY A 321 -17.00 -12.76 -0.13
C GLY A 321 -16.95 -14.25 0.25
N HIS A 322 -16.42 -14.60 1.43
CA HIS A 322 -16.40 -15.98 1.89
C HIS A 322 -17.83 -16.45 2.22
N PRO A 323 -18.27 -17.63 1.73
CA PRO A 323 -19.67 -18.07 1.82
C PRO A 323 -20.09 -18.35 3.28
N ASP A 324 -19.16 -18.79 4.12
CA ASP A 324 -19.40 -19.03 5.56
C ASP A 324 -19.28 -17.76 6.43
N GLY A 325 -19.20 -16.57 5.80
CA GLY A 325 -19.15 -15.28 6.48
C GLY A 325 -17.75 -14.70 6.69
N ILE A 326 -17.73 -13.46 7.19
CA ILE A 326 -16.53 -12.61 7.25
C ILE A 326 -15.44 -13.19 8.16
N GLN A 327 -15.81 -13.71 9.34
CA GLN A 327 -14.85 -14.35 10.25
C GLN A 327 -14.16 -15.53 9.59
N ALA A 328 -14.90 -16.39 8.87
CA ALA A 328 -14.33 -17.54 8.17
C ALA A 328 -13.35 -17.10 7.07
N GLY A 329 -13.69 -16.07 6.29
CA GLY A 329 -12.78 -15.52 5.28
C GLY A 329 -11.48 -14.96 5.89
N ALA A 330 -11.57 -14.29 7.04
CA ALA A 330 -10.41 -13.78 7.75
C ALA A 330 -9.53 -14.92 8.27
N THR A 331 -10.14 -15.96 8.87
CA THR A 331 -9.46 -17.17 9.33
C THR A 331 -8.74 -17.87 8.18
N ALA A 332 -9.41 -18.03 7.03
CA ALA A 332 -8.82 -18.67 5.85
C ALA A 332 -7.54 -17.96 5.39
N ASN A 333 -7.58 -16.62 5.28
CA ASN A 333 -6.41 -15.83 4.88
C ASN A 333 -5.26 -15.92 5.91
N ARG A 334 -5.59 -15.91 7.22
CA ARG A 334 -4.59 -16.04 8.28
C ARG A 334 -3.91 -17.41 8.28
N VAL A 335 -4.69 -18.49 8.22
CA VAL A 335 -4.16 -19.86 8.19
C VAL A 335 -3.32 -20.11 6.93
N ALA A 336 -3.76 -19.60 5.77
CA ALA A 336 -2.98 -19.69 4.53
C ALA A 336 -1.62 -19.00 4.66
N LEU A 337 -1.59 -17.79 5.25
CA LEU A 337 -0.36 -17.04 5.44
C LEU A 337 0.61 -17.77 6.39
N GLU A 338 0.14 -18.12 7.58
CA GLU A 338 1.00 -18.74 8.59
C GLU A 338 1.53 -20.10 8.14
N SER A 339 0.70 -20.91 7.49
CA SER A 339 1.14 -22.21 6.94
C SER A 339 2.22 -22.04 5.87
N MET A 340 2.10 -21.01 5.02
CA MET A 340 3.09 -20.75 3.97
C MET A 340 4.39 -20.20 4.53
N VAL A 341 4.33 -19.28 5.50
CA VAL A 341 5.51 -18.75 6.20
C VAL A 341 6.23 -19.87 6.95
N MET A 342 5.50 -20.74 7.64
CA MET A 342 6.07 -21.90 8.33
C MET A 342 6.80 -22.82 7.34
N ALA A 343 6.13 -23.22 6.26
CA ALA A 343 6.73 -24.07 5.24
C ALA A 343 8.00 -23.46 4.61
N ARG A 344 7.98 -22.15 4.32
CA ARG A 344 9.16 -21.41 3.83
C ARG A 344 10.30 -21.49 4.84
N ASN A 345 10.02 -21.21 6.12
CA ASN A 345 11.05 -21.18 7.17
C ASN A 345 11.61 -22.58 7.48
N GLU A 346 10.84 -23.64 7.22
CA GLU A 346 11.29 -25.04 7.28
C GLU A 346 12.11 -25.47 6.03
N GLY A 347 12.31 -24.56 5.07
CA GLY A 347 13.12 -24.81 3.87
C GLY A 347 12.39 -25.55 2.75
N ARG A 348 11.05 -25.64 2.80
CA ARG A 348 10.28 -26.22 1.69
C ARG A 348 10.33 -25.31 0.47
N ASN A 349 10.24 -25.89 -0.72
CA ASN A 349 10.11 -25.11 -1.94
C ASN A 349 8.66 -24.62 -2.08
N TYR A 350 8.30 -23.65 -1.25
CA TYR A 350 6.93 -23.17 -1.12
C TYR A 350 6.38 -22.52 -2.40
N VAL A 351 7.25 -22.12 -3.33
CA VAL A 351 6.84 -21.61 -4.66
C VAL A 351 6.27 -22.74 -5.51
N ALA A 352 6.98 -23.87 -5.59
CA ALA A 352 6.52 -25.04 -6.36
C ALA A 352 5.47 -25.87 -5.59
N GLU A 353 5.62 -26.01 -4.28
CA GLU A 353 4.76 -26.81 -3.41
C GLU A 353 3.57 -26.02 -2.84
N GLY A 354 3.47 -24.72 -3.14
CA GLY A 354 2.51 -23.79 -2.54
C GLY A 354 1.06 -24.29 -2.52
N PRO A 355 0.48 -24.70 -3.66
CA PRO A 355 -0.87 -25.25 -3.68
C PRO A 355 -1.04 -26.49 -2.81
N GLN A 356 0.00 -27.32 -2.68
CA GLN A 356 -0.04 -28.51 -1.82
C GLN A 356 0.02 -28.15 -0.33
N ILE A 357 0.89 -27.20 0.05
CA ILE A 357 0.96 -26.65 1.42
C ILE A 357 -0.41 -26.14 1.86
N LEU A 358 -1.09 -25.37 1.01
CA LEU A 358 -2.42 -24.85 1.30
C LEU A 358 -3.48 -25.95 1.41
N ARG A 359 -3.46 -26.96 0.54
CA ARG A 359 -4.36 -28.13 0.64
C ARG A 359 -4.12 -28.93 1.91
N ASP A 360 -2.88 -29.06 2.36
CA ASP A 360 -2.56 -29.77 3.59
C ASP A 360 -3.08 -29.02 4.83
N ALA A 361 -2.91 -27.70 4.87
CA ALA A 361 -3.50 -26.86 5.92
C ALA A 361 -5.05 -26.87 5.90
N ALA A 362 -5.65 -26.93 4.71
CA ALA A 362 -7.10 -26.98 4.52
C ALA A 362 -7.75 -28.24 5.11
N LYS A 363 -7.03 -29.38 5.19
CA LYS A 363 -7.53 -30.62 5.81
C LYS A 363 -8.01 -30.43 7.25
N THR A 364 -7.41 -29.49 7.98
CA THR A 364 -7.75 -29.17 9.38
C THR A 364 -8.36 -27.78 9.54
N CYS A 365 -8.66 -27.08 8.44
CA CYS A 365 -9.24 -25.74 8.46
C CYS A 365 -10.36 -25.63 7.40
N GLY A 366 -11.60 -25.89 7.82
CA GLY A 366 -12.79 -25.78 6.96
C GLY A 366 -12.89 -24.44 6.21
N PRO A 367 -12.70 -23.27 6.87
CA PRO A 367 -12.69 -22.00 6.16
C PRO A 367 -11.66 -21.91 5.03
N LEU A 368 -10.44 -22.43 5.25
CA LEU A 368 -9.44 -22.44 4.18
C LEU A 368 -9.84 -23.38 3.04
N GLN A 369 -10.37 -24.57 3.35
CA GLN A 369 -10.88 -25.50 2.34
C GLN A 369 -11.93 -24.82 1.45
N THR A 370 -12.94 -24.20 2.06
CA THR A 370 -14.00 -23.48 1.33
C THR A 370 -13.44 -22.34 0.48
N ALA A 371 -12.51 -21.54 1.01
CA ALA A 371 -11.89 -20.44 0.27
C ALA A 371 -11.09 -20.93 -0.95
N LEU A 372 -10.37 -22.05 -0.82
CA LEU A 372 -9.63 -22.66 -1.92
C LEU A 372 -10.59 -23.20 -2.99
N ASP A 373 -11.64 -23.91 -2.59
CA ASP A 373 -12.62 -24.47 -3.52
C ASP A 373 -13.33 -23.38 -4.33
N LEU A 374 -13.64 -22.24 -3.69
CA LEU A 374 -14.33 -21.13 -4.32
C LEU A 374 -13.47 -20.37 -5.34
N TRP A 375 -12.19 -20.14 -5.07
CA TRP A 375 -11.35 -19.22 -5.85
C TRP A 375 -10.17 -19.86 -6.58
N LYS A 376 -9.96 -21.18 -6.49
CA LYS A 376 -8.80 -21.87 -7.12
C LYS A 376 -8.63 -21.60 -8.62
N ASP A 377 -9.71 -21.37 -9.35
CA ASP A 377 -9.70 -21.16 -10.80
C ASP A 377 -9.65 -19.68 -11.20
N ILE A 378 -9.60 -18.76 -10.22
CA ILE A 378 -9.57 -17.32 -10.47
C ILE A 378 -8.13 -16.86 -10.64
N SER A 379 -7.82 -16.27 -11.80
CA SER A 379 -6.55 -15.63 -12.09
C SER A 379 -6.75 -14.40 -12.97
N PHE A 380 -5.80 -13.47 -12.94
CA PHE A 380 -5.84 -12.22 -13.70
C PHE A 380 -4.62 -12.11 -14.63
N ASN A 381 -4.60 -12.94 -15.68
CA ASN A 381 -3.48 -13.00 -16.62
C ASN A 381 -3.75 -12.11 -17.84
N TYR A 382 -3.21 -10.90 -17.80
CA TYR A 382 -3.30 -9.92 -18.89
C TYR A 382 -1.90 -9.36 -19.18
N THR A 383 -1.65 -9.01 -20.44
CA THR A 383 -0.38 -8.37 -20.84
C THR A 383 -0.19 -7.05 -20.11
N SER A 384 0.96 -6.92 -19.43
CA SER A 384 1.36 -5.69 -18.75
C SER A 384 1.64 -4.55 -19.72
N THR A 385 1.32 -3.33 -19.32
CA THR A 385 1.55 -2.10 -20.09
C THR A 385 2.79 -1.33 -19.62
N ASP A 386 3.22 -1.50 -18.37
CA ASP A 386 4.46 -0.89 -17.84
C ASP A 386 5.55 -1.96 -17.74
N THR A 387 6.22 -2.22 -18.87
CA THR A 387 7.34 -3.17 -18.99
C THR A 387 8.56 -2.49 -19.59
#